data_AF-A0A6L5ZBF0-F1
#
_entry.id   AF-A0A6L5ZBF0-F1
#
_cell.length_a   1.000
_cell.length_b   1.000
_cell.length_c   1.000
_cell.angle_alpha   90.00
_cell.angle_beta   90.00
_cell.angle_gamma   90.00
#
_symmetry.space_group_name_H-M   'P 1'
#
loop_
_entity.id
_entity.type
_entity.pdbx_description
1 polymer ?
#
loop_
_entity_poly.entity_id
_entity_poly.type
_entity_poly.pdbx_seq_one_letter_code
_entity_poly.pdbx_strand_id
1 'polypeptide(L)'
;MDNRRSNPAIRTCGIRIDCIDLDEAVAQIIAQASALRSNRNEQRGVAVHLCNAWTLAYGLKDPAHADRVDSGDLNLPDGMPLVWLGKRFGLPISNRVYGPDLMSQTLDQGRSSGLRHYLYGTTEETLSQLQERLETRFPGAQIVGSEAPPFRPSTRIEEQSLAARIRDSQADVVWIGLGTPQQDELVHRLRPEVPAVLIPVGAAFDFLAGNKSQAPKWMQQRGLEWLFRLCSEPKRLWRRYLIGNLVFVRGAAPDFLRAVRHAPVAPRVMRPWGAAWEATRDIPRISLPQSQLDPDADLNTAAAATATLWLSQIDLPESLQTYGAAKLAQEFACEGSAAEQLSQTLCCPAEDFSEAALQILVEQCQNSRSGSGVLMQDFTRQLKLRQKR
;
A
#
# COMPACT_ATOMS: atom_id res chain seq x y z
N MET A 1 -2.27 -26.87 8.74
CA MET A 1 -3.12 -26.39 7.63
C MET A 1 -2.27 -25.49 6.76
N ASP A 2 -2.19 -25.76 5.47
CA ASP A 2 -1.32 -25.03 4.52
C ASP A 2 -1.91 -23.64 4.24
N ASN A 3 -1.46 -22.64 5.01
CA ASN A 3 -1.95 -21.25 4.97
C ASN A 3 -1.61 -20.51 3.65
N ARG A 4 -0.92 -21.16 2.70
CA ARG A 4 -0.46 -20.58 1.42
C ARG A 4 -1.56 -19.99 0.52
N ARG A 5 -2.84 -20.20 0.81
CA ARG A 5 -3.93 -20.02 -0.17
C ARG A 5 -5.01 -18.99 0.21
N SER A 6 -4.91 -18.31 1.35
CA SER A 6 -5.91 -17.29 1.72
C SER A 6 -5.68 -15.94 1.04
N ASN A 7 -4.43 -15.54 0.82
CA ASN A 7 -4.12 -14.21 0.30
C ASN A 7 -4.45 -14.08 -1.20
N PRO A 8 -5.00 -12.93 -1.64
CA PRO A 8 -5.07 -12.59 -3.05
C PRO A 8 -3.64 -12.52 -3.60
N ALA A 9 -3.40 -13.11 -4.77
CA ALA A 9 -2.05 -13.19 -5.32
C ALA A 9 -2.04 -13.16 -6.84
N ILE A 10 -0.92 -12.70 -7.38
CA ILE A 10 -0.57 -12.81 -8.79
C ILE A 10 0.56 -13.81 -8.94
N ARG A 11 0.68 -14.41 -10.13
CA ARG A 11 1.90 -15.13 -10.52
C ARG A 11 2.58 -14.33 -11.62
N THR A 12 3.86 -14.02 -11.43
CA THR A 12 4.66 -13.36 -12.47
C THR A 12 6.10 -13.83 -12.44
N CYS A 13 6.72 -13.94 -13.61
CA CYS A 13 8.08 -14.46 -13.76
C CYS A 13 8.29 -15.83 -13.07
N GLY A 14 7.25 -16.66 -13.02
CA GLY A 14 7.27 -17.97 -12.37
C GLY A 14 7.05 -17.95 -10.85
N ILE A 15 6.98 -16.79 -10.19
CA ILE A 15 6.87 -16.65 -8.74
C ILE A 15 5.48 -16.12 -8.37
N ARG A 16 4.84 -16.72 -7.35
CA ARG A 16 3.62 -16.22 -6.71
C ARG A 16 3.98 -15.03 -5.81
N ILE A 17 3.22 -13.94 -5.95
CA ILE A 17 3.33 -12.73 -5.13
C ILE A 17 1.99 -12.50 -4.43
N ASP A 18 2.02 -12.51 -3.11
CA ASP A 18 0.87 -12.24 -2.25
C ASP A 18 0.60 -10.73 -2.23
N CYS A 19 -0.53 -10.33 -2.81
CA CYS A 19 -0.91 -8.94 -3.02
C CYS A 19 -1.62 -8.37 -1.79
N ILE A 20 -0.89 -8.32 -0.68
CA ILE A 20 -1.33 -7.73 0.58
C ILE A 20 -0.51 -6.48 0.91
N ASP A 21 -1.10 -5.59 1.71
CA ASP A 21 -0.45 -4.36 2.16
C ASP A 21 0.40 -4.61 3.43
N LEU A 22 1.15 -3.59 3.85
CA LEU A 22 2.10 -3.64 4.96
C LEU A 22 1.46 -4.08 6.28
N ASP A 23 0.32 -3.51 6.66
CA ASP A 23 -0.34 -3.83 7.93
C ASP A 23 -0.76 -5.31 8.01
N GLU A 24 -1.31 -5.84 6.92
CA GLU A 24 -1.71 -7.24 6.81
C GLU A 24 -0.47 -8.17 6.84
N ALA A 25 0.61 -7.79 6.16
CA ALA A 25 1.86 -8.55 6.19
C ALA A 25 2.45 -8.64 7.62
N VAL A 26 2.46 -7.51 8.36
CA VAL A 26 2.92 -7.47 9.76
C VAL A 26 2.04 -8.34 10.64
N ALA A 27 0.71 -8.24 10.50
CA ALA A 27 -0.23 -9.05 11.28
C ALA A 27 -0.01 -10.56 11.05
N GLN A 28 0.16 -10.98 9.79
CA GLN A 28 0.44 -12.38 9.47
C GLN A 28 1.79 -12.86 10.02
N ILE A 29 2.84 -12.03 9.96
CA ILE A 29 4.16 -12.35 10.53
C ILE A 29 4.06 -12.55 12.05
N ILE A 30 3.39 -11.65 12.77
CA ILE A 30 3.24 -11.75 14.24
C ILE A 30 2.41 -12.98 14.62
N ALA A 31 1.34 -13.26 13.89
CA ALA A 31 0.51 -14.44 14.11
C ALA A 31 1.30 -15.74 13.88
N GLN A 32 2.08 -15.81 12.80
CA GLN A 32 2.93 -16.96 12.48
C GLN A 32 4.06 -17.15 13.51
N ALA A 33 4.73 -16.06 13.91
CA ALA A 33 5.75 -16.09 14.95
C ALA A 33 5.18 -16.61 16.28
N SER A 34 3.97 -16.17 16.64
CA SER A 34 3.26 -16.62 17.84
C SER A 34 2.88 -18.10 17.77
N ALA A 35 2.35 -18.55 16.62
CA ALA A 35 2.00 -19.95 16.40
C ALA A 35 3.22 -20.88 16.47
N LEU A 36 4.36 -20.46 15.91
CA LEU A 36 5.64 -21.18 15.99
C LEU A 36 6.15 -21.25 17.43
N ARG A 37 6.06 -20.14 18.18
CA ARG A 37 6.46 -20.08 19.58
C ARG A 37 5.69 -21.09 20.45
N SER A 38 4.39 -21.28 20.18
CA SER A 38 3.55 -22.24 20.94
C SER A 38 3.85 -23.71 20.64
N ASN A 39 4.45 -24.06 19.49
CA ASN A 39 4.81 -25.44 19.16
C ASN A 39 6.13 -25.52 18.37
N ARG A 40 7.26 -25.33 19.08
CA ARG A 40 8.60 -25.28 18.47
C ARG A 40 9.16 -26.63 18.02
N ASN A 41 8.72 -27.74 18.61
CA ASN A 41 9.33 -29.06 18.38
C ASN A 41 8.83 -29.77 17.12
N GLU A 42 7.73 -29.31 16.51
CA GLU A 42 7.08 -30.00 15.39
C GLU A 42 6.94 -29.13 14.13
N GLN A 43 7.39 -27.87 14.16
CA GLN A 43 7.16 -26.94 13.07
C GLN A 43 8.45 -26.57 12.33
N ARG A 44 8.38 -26.65 11.00
CA ARG A 44 9.33 -25.94 10.13
C ARG A 44 9.16 -24.44 10.30
N GLY A 45 10.23 -23.69 10.05
CA GLY A 45 10.18 -22.25 9.94
C GLY A 45 9.26 -21.75 8.82
N VAL A 46 8.97 -20.46 8.89
CA VAL A 46 8.16 -19.72 7.94
C VAL A 46 9.06 -18.81 7.13
N ALA A 47 9.04 -18.91 5.80
CA ALA A 47 9.84 -18.07 4.91
C ALA A 47 9.00 -16.92 4.35
N VAL A 48 9.43 -15.67 4.58
CA VAL A 48 8.74 -14.47 4.10
C VAL A 48 9.67 -13.68 3.19
N HIS A 49 9.48 -13.74 1.87
CA HIS A 49 10.37 -13.07 0.92
C HIS A 49 9.85 -11.68 0.52
N LEU A 50 10.77 -10.72 0.43
CA LEU A 50 10.52 -9.39 -0.16
C LEU A 50 10.90 -9.43 -1.64
N CYS A 51 9.90 -9.58 -2.50
CA CYS A 51 10.06 -9.74 -3.93
C CYS A 51 10.10 -8.37 -4.63
N ASN A 52 11.19 -8.07 -5.31
CA ASN A 52 11.30 -6.90 -6.20
C ASN A 52 11.73 -7.32 -7.61
N ALA A 53 11.81 -6.35 -8.52
CA ALA A 53 12.17 -6.60 -9.92
C ALA A 53 13.48 -7.40 -10.08
N TRP A 54 14.47 -7.19 -9.20
CA TRP A 54 15.72 -7.95 -9.25
C TRP A 54 15.54 -9.40 -8.82
N THR A 55 14.79 -9.67 -7.74
CA THR A 55 14.48 -11.03 -7.29
C THR A 55 13.85 -11.85 -8.42
N LEU A 56 12.86 -11.28 -9.11
CA LEU A 56 12.17 -11.94 -10.21
C LEU A 56 13.07 -12.09 -11.45
N ALA A 57 13.83 -11.04 -11.81
CA ALA A 57 14.77 -11.10 -12.93
C ALA A 57 15.87 -12.15 -12.71
N TYR A 58 16.33 -12.32 -11.47
CA TYR A 58 17.30 -13.33 -11.11
C TYR A 58 16.68 -14.73 -11.23
N GLY A 59 15.46 -14.94 -10.73
CA GLY A 59 14.74 -16.21 -10.86
C GLY A 59 14.50 -16.66 -12.32
N LEU A 60 14.33 -15.72 -13.25
CA LEU A 60 14.25 -16.05 -14.69
C LEU A 60 15.57 -16.60 -15.26
N LYS A 61 16.71 -16.30 -14.64
CA LYS A 61 18.03 -16.79 -15.03
C LYS A 61 18.43 -18.05 -14.27
N ASP A 62 17.99 -18.16 -13.03
CA ASP A 62 18.25 -19.28 -12.12
C ASP A 62 16.91 -19.87 -11.63
N PRO A 63 16.41 -20.94 -12.28
CA PRO A 63 15.18 -21.61 -11.88
C PRO A 63 15.22 -22.12 -10.43
N ALA A 64 16.38 -22.55 -9.93
CA ALA A 64 16.50 -23.02 -8.55
C ALA A 64 16.29 -21.87 -7.55
N HIS A 65 16.72 -20.65 -7.88
CA HIS A 65 16.38 -19.47 -7.09
C HIS A 65 14.88 -19.17 -7.14
N ALA A 66 14.26 -19.23 -8.33
CA ALA A 66 12.82 -19.02 -8.48
C ALA A 66 12.02 -20.02 -7.63
N ASP A 67 12.38 -21.30 -7.65
CA ASP A 67 11.74 -22.34 -6.86
C ASP A 67 11.88 -22.09 -5.36
N ARG A 68 13.05 -21.64 -4.88
CA ARG A 68 13.25 -21.29 -3.47
C ARG A 68 12.31 -20.17 -3.04
N VAL A 69 12.23 -19.09 -3.81
CA VAL A 69 11.35 -17.95 -3.52
C VAL A 69 9.88 -18.33 -3.67
N ASP A 70 9.47 -19.02 -4.74
CA ASP A 70 8.09 -19.49 -4.91
C ASP A 70 7.69 -20.48 -3.80
N SER A 71 8.67 -21.18 -3.23
CA SER A 71 8.44 -22.07 -2.09
C SER A 71 8.18 -21.33 -0.77
N GLY A 72 8.32 -20.02 -0.72
CA GLY A 72 8.01 -19.18 0.44
C GLY A 72 6.60 -19.41 1.01
N ASP A 73 6.42 -19.05 2.28
CA ASP A 73 5.12 -19.01 2.93
C ASP A 73 4.38 -17.70 2.64
N LEU A 74 5.14 -16.61 2.46
CA LEU A 74 4.61 -15.30 2.10
C LEU A 74 5.59 -14.57 1.17
N ASN A 75 5.15 -14.19 -0.02
CA ASN A 75 5.98 -13.52 -1.02
C ASN A 75 5.45 -12.11 -1.27
N LEU A 76 6.06 -11.14 -0.59
CA LEU A 76 5.57 -9.78 -0.46
C LEU A 76 6.06 -8.86 -1.58
N PRO A 77 5.24 -7.90 -2.04
CA PRO A 77 5.61 -7.00 -3.12
C PRO A 77 6.46 -5.84 -2.61
N ASP A 78 7.79 -5.91 -2.74
CA ASP A 78 8.76 -4.87 -2.29
C ASP A 78 8.99 -3.75 -3.33
N GLY A 79 8.42 -3.89 -4.53
CA GLY A 79 8.54 -2.93 -5.63
C GLY A 79 7.20 -2.51 -6.23
N MET A 80 7.11 -1.23 -6.61
CA MET A 80 5.93 -0.67 -7.30
C MET A 80 5.51 -1.42 -8.58
N PRO A 81 6.41 -2.01 -9.40
CA PRO A 81 5.97 -2.80 -10.55
C PRO A 81 5.03 -3.97 -10.20
N LEU A 82 5.20 -4.59 -9.02
CA LEU A 82 4.33 -5.67 -8.57
C LEU A 82 2.98 -5.13 -8.09
N VAL A 83 2.98 -3.96 -7.45
CA VAL A 83 1.74 -3.24 -7.09
C VAL A 83 0.94 -2.88 -8.34
N TRP A 84 1.60 -2.35 -9.38
CA TRP A 84 0.94 -2.01 -10.65
C TRP A 84 0.36 -3.24 -11.33
N LEU A 85 1.09 -4.37 -11.33
CA LEU A 85 0.60 -5.61 -11.89
C LEU A 85 -0.62 -6.13 -11.11
N GLY A 86 -0.55 -6.17 -9.77
CA GLY A 86 -1.67 -6.57 -8.91
C GLY A 86 -2.91 -5.70 -9.13
N LYS A 87 -2.74 -4.37 -9.20
CA LYS A 87 -3.81 -3.43 -9.55
C LYS A 87 -4.41 -3.71 -10.93
N ARG A 88 -3.58 -4.07 -11.92
CA ARG A 88 -4.04 -4.41 -13.27
C ARG A 88 -4.88 -5.70 -13.30
N PHE A 89 -4.60 -6.63 -12.39
CA PHE A 89 -5.42 -7.82 -12.15
C PHE A 89 -6.66 -7.55 -11.27
N GLY A 90 -6.92 -6.30 -10.87
CA GLY A 90 -8.06 -5.93 -10.05
C GLY A 90 -7.93 -6.35 -8.58
N LEU A 91 -6.72 -6.67 -8.11
CA LEU A 91 -6.49 -7.06 -6.72
C LEU A 91 -6.46 -5.83 -5.79
N PRO A 92 -6.88 -5.98 -4.53
CA PRO A 92 -6.97 -4.90 -3.56
C PRO A 92 -5.60 -4.57 -2.93
N ILE A 93 -4.59 -4.34 -3.76
CA ILE A 93 -3.25 -3.92 -3.31
C ILE A 93 -3.12 -2.41 -3.45
N SER A 94 -2.91 -1.71 -2.34
CA SER A 94 -2.81 -0.25 -2.36
C SER A 94 -1.35 0.18 -2.54
N ASN A 95 -0.42 -0.53 -1.87
CA ASN A 95 0.98 -0.15 -1.77
C ASN A 95 1.91 -1.38 -1.74
N ARG A 96 3.21 -1.11 -1.84
CA ARG A 96 4.26 -2.11 -1.67
C ARG A 96 4.50 -2.39 -0.18
N VAL A 97 5.07 -3.55 0.11
CA VAL A 97 5.61 -3.90 1.42
C VAL A 97 7.12 -3.72 1.40
N TYR A 98 7.58 -2.56 1.86
CA TYR A 98 8.99 -2.18 1.82
C TYR A 98 9.78 -2.78 2.99
N GLY A 99 10.92 -3.42 2.74
CA GLY A 99 11.68 -4.13 3.78
C GLY A 99 11.99 -3.35 5.07
N PRO A 100 12.54 -2.13 5.00
CA PRO A 100 12.75 -1.30 6.19
C PRO A 100 11.47 -0.92 6.95
N ASP A 101 10.36 -0.70 6.23
CA ASP A 101 9.07 -0.37 6.83
C ASP A 101 8.48 -1.61 7.50
N LEU A 102 8.56 -2.79 6.85
CA LEU A 102 8.17 -4.08 7.40
C LEU A 102 8.92 -4.41 8.69
N MET A 103 10.25 -4.28 8.68
CA MET A 103 11.07 -4.52 9.86
C MET A 103 10.71 -3.57 11.00
N SER A 104 10.60 -2.27 10.71
CA SER A 104 10.25 -1.25 11.69
C SER A 104 8.89 -1.54 12.34
N GLN A 105 7.88 -1.85 11.53
CA GLN A 105 6.51 -2.03 12.02
C GLN A 105 6.32 -3.36 12.76
N THR A 106 6.98 -4.43 12.31
CA THR A 106 6.99 -5.71 13.04
C THR A 106 7.68 -5.59 14.39
N LEU A 107 8.81 -4.86 14.46
CA LEU A 107 9.47 -4.56 15.73
C LEU A 107 8.55 -3.78 16.67
N ASP A 108 7.92 -2.72 16.16
CA ASP A 108 7.07 -1.82 16.94
C ASP A 108 5.83 -2.53 17.50
N GLN A 109 5.06 -3.21 16.64
CA GLN A 109 3.85 -3.93 17.02
C GLN A 109 4.16 -5.20 17.83
N GLY A 110 5.29 -5.85 17.57
CA GLY A 110 5.71 -7.06 18.27
C GLY A 110 6.07 -6.85 19.74
N ARG A 111 6.36 -5.61 20.18
CA ARG A 111 6.77 -5.28 21.56
C ARG A 111 5.76 -5.75 22.59
N SER A 112 4.47 -5.52 22.34
CA SER A 112 3.39 -5.87 23.27
C SER A 112 3.26 -7.38 23.50
N SER A 113 3.68 -8.18 22.52
CA SER A 113 3.69 -9.66 22.58
C SER A 113 5.03 -10.24 23.05
N GLY A 114 6.02 -9.39 23.34
CA GLY A 114 7.38 -9.79 23.69
C GLY A 114 8.04 -10.59 22.57
N LEU A 115 7.82 -10.22 21.31
CA LEU A 115 8.42 -10.89 20.16
C LEU A 115 9.94 -10.78 20.20
N ARG A 116 10.65 -11.89 19.99
CA ARG A 116 12.12 -11.96 20.03
C ARG A 116 12.68 -11.96 18.62
N HIS A 117 13.63 -11.08 18.37
CA HIS A 117 14.22 -10.85 17.05
C HIS A 117 15.69 -11.24 17.05
N TYR A 118 16.12 -11.90 15.97
CA TYR A 118 17.52 -12.21 15.69
C TYR A 118 17.97 -11.47 14.44
N LEU A 119 19.17 -10.88 14.47
CA LEU A 119 19.75 -10.12 13.36
C LEU A 119 20.94 -10.91 12.75
N TYR A 120 20.88 -11.26 11.48
CA TYR A 120 21.97 -11.95 10.80
C TYR A 120 22.31 -11.27 9.48
N GLY A 121 23.54 -10.78 9.31
CA GLY A 121 23.97 -10.17 8.04
C GLY A 121 24.91 -8.99 8.21
N THR A 122 25.18 -8.30 7.10
CA THR A 122 26.05 -7.11 7.04
C THR A 122 27.40 -7.28 7.77
N THR A 123 27.96 -6.20 8.31
CA THR A 123 29.18 -6.11 9.13
C THR A 123 28.82 -5.98 10.61
N GLU A 124 29.74 -6.35 11.50
CA GLU A 124 29.60 -6.13 12.95
C GLU A 124 29.35 -4.64 13.29
N GLU A 125 30.04 -3.72 12.62
CA GLU A 125 29.87 -2.27 12.80
C GLU A 125 28.43 -1.81 12.50
N THR A 126 27.88 -2.21 11.35
CA THR A 126 26.49 -1.92 10.98
C THR A 126 25.49 -2.56 11.96
N LEU A 127 25.75 -3.77 12.46
CA LEU A 127 24.86 -4.43 13.43
C LEU A 127 24.85 -3.71 14.78
N SER A 128 26.01 -3.24 15.25
CA SER A 128 26.10 -2.43 16.48
C SER A 128 25.30 -1.13 16.36
N GLN A 129 25.49 -0.39 15.27
CA GLN A 129 24.73 0.85 15.02
C GLN A 129 23.23 0.59 14.83
N LEU A 130 22.88 -0.52 14.17
CA LEU A 130 21.49 -0.94 14.01
C LEU A 130 20.85 -1.17 15.38
N GLN A 131 21.48 -1.96 16.25
CA GLN A 131 20.96 -2.28 17.58
C GLN A 131 20.74 -1.01 18.42
N GLU A 132 21.72 -0.11 18.50
CA GLU A 132 21.60 1.17 19.23
C GLU A 132 20.38 1.99 18.76
N ARG A 133 20.18 2.07 17.44
CA ARG A 133 19.05 2.80 16.85
C ARG A 133 17.73 2.10 17.07
N LEU A 134 17.70 0.78 17.01
CA LEU A 134 16.49 0.00 17.28
C LEU A 134 16.07 0.12 18.74
N GLU A 135 17.02 0.09 19.68
CA GLU A 135 16.75 0.30 21.11
C GLU A 135 16.18 1.69 21.39
N THR A 136 16.77 2.72 20.77
CA THR A 136 16.29 4.11 20.92
C THR A 136 14.91 4.30 20.29
N ARG A 137 14.68 3.74 19.09
CA ARG A 137 13.45 3.96 18.33
C ARG A 137 12.28 3.09 18.78
N PHE A 138 12.57 1.88 19.27
CA PHE A 138 11.57 0.89 19.68
C PHE A 138 11.89 0.36 21.09
N PRO A 139 11.82 1.21 22.13
CA PRO A 139 12.14 0.78 23.48
C PRO A 139 11.27 -0.41 23.89
N GLY A 140 11.91 -1.46 24.40
CA GLY A 140 11.26 -2.74 24.76
C GLY A 140 11.22 -3.80 23.66
N ALA A 141 11.68 -3.51 22.44
CA ALA A 141 11.92 -4.54 21.42
C ALA A 141 13.05 -5.48 21.87
N GLN A 142 12.84 -6.80 21.76
CA GLN A 142 13.81 -7.79 22.23
C GLN A 142 14.70 -8.28 21.09
N ILE A 143 15.94 -7.81 21.07
CA ILE A 143 16.98 -8.38 20.20
C ILE A 143 17.70 -9.47 21.00
N VAL A 144 17.49 -10.75 20.61
CA VAL A 144 18.01 -11.92 21.35
C VAL A 144 19.27 -12.52 20.73
N GLY A 145 19.73 -11.94 19.63
CA GLY A 145 20.98 -12.31 18.99
C GLY A 145 21.26 -11.44 17.78
N SER A 146 22.55 -11.23 17.52
CA SER A 146 23.06 -10.46 16.40
C SER A 146 24.40 -11.05 15.97
N GLU A 147 24.57 -11.33 14.68
CA GLU A 147 25.82 -11.90 14.16
C GLU A 147 26.09 -11.46 12.71
N ALA A 148 27.31 -11.00 12.44
CA ALA A 148 27.79 -10.74 11.08
C ALA A 148 28.41 -12.00 10.45
N PRO A 149 27.97 -12.41 9.24
CA PRO A 149 28.58 -13.51 8.51
C PRO A 149 29.97 -13.13 7.96
N PRO A 150 30.83 -14.12 7.70
CA PRO A 150 32.04 -13.87 6.92
C PRO A 150 31.67 -13.42 5.50
N PHE A 151 32.49 -12.60 4.86
CA PHE A 151 32.30 -12.11 3.49
C PHE A 151 32.61 -13.18 2.42
N ARG A 152 32.03 -14.37 2.58
CA ARG A 152 32.13 -15.51 1.67
C ARG A 152 30.87 -16.38 1.81
N PRO A 153 30.59 -17.30 0.87
CA PRO A 153 29.53 -18.27 1.04
C PRO A 153 29.69 -19.07 2.35
N SER A 154 28.58 -19.26 3.04
CA SER A 154 28.49 -20.11 4.22
C SER A 154 28.63 -21.58 3.85
N THR A 155 29.33 -22.33 4.70
CA THR A 155 29.38 -23.80 4.62
C THR A 155 28.17 -24.40 5.33
N ARG A 156 27.83 -25.66 5.00
CA ARG A 156 26.74 -26.39 5.67
C ARG A 156 26.93 -26.50 7.19
N ILE A 157 28.17 -26.66 7.66
CA ILE A 157 28.49 -26.76 9.10
C ILE A 157 28.24 -25.42 9.80
N GLU A 158 28.66 -24.31 9.16
CA GLU A 158 28.38 -22.96 9.69
C GLU A 158 26.89 -22.68 9.75
N GLU A 159 26.12 -23.09 8.75
CA GLU A 159 24.66 -22.94 8.72
C GLU A 159 23.96 -23.77 9.79
N GLN A 160 24.40 -25.00 10.05
CA GLN A 160 23.88 -25.83 11.14
C GLN A 160 24.20 -25.21 12.50
N SER A 161 25.40 -24.66 12.64
CA SER A 161 25.83 -23.98 13.87
C SER A 161 25.03 -22.69 14.09
N LEU A 162 24.76 -21.95 13.02
CA LEU A 162 23.87 -20.78 13.04
C LEU A 162 22.45 -21.17 13.42
N ALA A 163 21.89 -22.23 12.83
CA ALA A 163 20.57 -22.72 13.18
C ALA A 163 20.46 -23.10 14.66
N ALA A 164 21.49 -23.74 15.22
CA ALA A 164 21.55 -24.04 16.65
C ALA A 164 21.53 -22.76 17.50
N ARG A 165 22.38 -21.78 17.20
CA ARG A 165 22.40 -20.49 17.92
C ARG A 165 21.06 -19.76 17.85
N ILE A 166 20.41 -19.75 16.69
CA ILE A 166 19.09 -19.14 16.53
C ILE A 166 18.04 -19.88 17.39
N ARG A 167 18.04 -21.22 17.42
CA ARG A 167 17.15 -22.01 18.28
C ARG A 167 17.41 -21.73 19.76
N ASP A 168 18.66 -21.69 20.18
CA ASP A 168 19.05 -21.44 21.58
C ASP A 168 18.68 -20.04 22.05
N SER A 169 18.79 -19.04 21.15
CA SER A 169 18.30 -17.67 21.41
C SER A 169 16.78 -17.58 21.53
N GLN A 170 16.06 -18.63 21.12
CA GLN A 170 14.61 -18.69 21.07
C GLN A 170 13.99 -17.58 20.21
N ALA A 171 14.68 -17.10 19.18
CA ALA A 171 14.14 -16.10 18.27
C ALA A 171 12.79 -16.54 17.67
N ASP A 172 11.86 -15.60 17.52
CA ASP A 172 10.58 -15.81 16.85
C ASP A 172 10.62 -15.24 15.42
N VAL A 173 11.41 -14.18 15.20
CA VAL A 173 11.67 -13.59 13.88
C VAL A 173 13.18 -13.46 13.66
N VAL A 174 13.67 -13.93 12.52
CA VAL A 174 15.07 -13.83 12.09
C VAL A 174 15.14 -12.92 10.87
N TRP A 175 15.81 -11.78 11.03
CA TRP A 175 16.04 -10.83 9.96
C TRP A 175 17.37 -11.11 9.28
N ILE A 176 17.37 -11.29 7.97
CA ILE A 176 18.56 -11.65 7.18
C ILE A 176 18.96 -10.48 6.27
N GLY A 177 20.00 -9.75 6.66
CA GLY A 177 20.56 -8.60 5.97
C GLY A 177 21.66 -8.96 4.97
N LEU A 178 21.37 -9.86 4.02
CA LEU A 178 22.31 -10.33 2.99
C LEU A 178 21.87 -9.88 1.57
N GLY A 179 22.69 -10.12 0.56
CA GLY A 179 22.30 -9.85 -0.83
C GLY A 179 21.51 -11.02 -1.45
N THR A 180 20.57 -10.73 -2.34
CA THR A 180 20.06 -11.73 -3.31
C THR A 180 21.20 -12.18 -4.24
N PRO A 181 21.45 -13.49 -4.42
CA PRO A 181 20.59 -14.63 -4.02
C PRO A 181 20.92 -15.28 -2.67
N GLN A 182 22.04 -14.93 -2.03
CA GLN A 182 22.55 -15.60 -0.83
C GLN A 182 21.54 -15.61 0.33
N GLN A 183 20.83 -14.50 0.52
CA GLN A 183 19.80 -14.39 1.56
C GLN A 183 18.68 -15.44 1.37
N ASP A 184 18.25 -15.68 0.13
CA ASP A 184 17.11 -16.54 -0.19
C ASP A 184 17.54 -18.02 -0.12
N GLU A 185 18.80 -18.30 -0.48
CA GLU A 185 19.43 -19.60 -0.26
C GLU A 185 19.55 -19.94 1.22
N LEU A 186 20.03 -18.99 2.03
CA LEU A 186 20.17 -19.18 3.46
C LEU A 186 18.82 -19.43 4.12
N VAL A 187 17.80 -18.63 3.78
CA VAL A 187 16.42 -18.83 4.26
C VAL A 187 15.93 -20.23 3.93
N HIS A 188 16.11 -20.68 2.68
CA HIS A 188 15.69 -22.01 2.27
C HIS A 188 16.38 -23.13 3.08
N ARG A 189 17.67 -22.96 3.40
CA ARG A 189 18.44 -23.94 4.20
C ARG A 189 18.13 -23.90 5.69
N LEU A 190 17.83 -22.73 6.26
CA LEU A 190 17.49 -22.57 7.68
C LEU A 190 16.04 -22.94 7.99
N ARG A 191 15.12 -22.77 7.04
CA ARG A 191 13.69 -23.04 7.22
C ARG A 191 13.36 -24.42 7.81
N PRO A 192 13.95 -25.55 7.38
CA PRO A 192 13.66 -26.85 8.00
C PRO A 192 14.23 -27.00 9.42
N GLU A 193 15.21 -26.19 9.80
CA GLU A 193 15.99 -26.32 11.03
C GLU A 193 15.55 -25.34 12.12
N VAL A 194 14.93 -24.22 11.75
CA VAL A 194 14.65 -23.10 12.65
C VAL A 194 13.14 -22.82 12.70
N PRO A 195 12.46 -23.07 13.83
CA PRO A 195 11.03 -22.77 14.01
C PRO A 195 10.82 -21.27 14.30
N ALA A 196 11.18 -20.42 13.34
CA ALA A 196 11.01 -18.97 13.39
C ALA A 196 10.54 -18.43 12.02
N VAL A 197 10.09 -17.18 12.01
CA VAL A 197 9.81 -16.46 10.76
C VAL A 197 11.13 -15.91 10.22
N LEU A 198 11.55 -16.37 9.05
CA LEU A 198 12.80 -16.02 8.38
C LEU A 198 12.52 -14.98 7.29
N ILE A 199 13.08 -13.78 7.43
CA ILE A 199 12.79 -12.64 6.56
C ILE A 199 14.09 -12.05 5.99
N PRO A 200 14.43 -12.34 4.73
CA PRO A 200 15.54 -11.70 4.05
C PRO A 200 15.16 -10.26 3.66
N VAL A 201 15.80 -9.29 4.32
CA VAL A 201 15.53 -7.84 4.17
C VAL A 201 16.64 -7.08 3.46
N GLY A 202 17.76 -7.75 3.20
CA GLY A 202 18.94 -7.20 2.56
C GLY A 202 19.39 -5.85 3.10
N ALA A 203 19.37 -4.82 2.26
CA ALA A 203 19.88 -3.49 2.62
C ALA A 203 19.04 -2.75 3.69
N ALA A 204 17.98 -3.35 4.24
CA ALA A 204 17.21 -2.74 5.32
C ALA A 204 18.06 -2.41 6.55
N PHE A 205 19.05 -3.25 6.86
CA PHE A 205 19.97 -3.01 7.96
C PHE A 205 20.76 -1.72 7.75
N ASP A 206 21.32 -1.49 6.56
CA ASP A 206 22.05 -0.26 6.25
C ASP A 206 21.17 1.00 6.37
N PHE A 207 19.89 0.92 5.98
CA PHE A 207 18.98 2.07 6.09
C PHE A 207 18.60 2.36 7.54
N LEU A 208 18.32 1.32 8.33
CA LEU A 208 17.92 1.49 9.72
C LEU A 208 19.11 1.84 10.63
N ALA A 209 20.31 1.33 10.32
CA ALA A 209 21.57 1.75 10.92
C ALA A 209 21.99 3.17 10.52
N GLY A 210 21.39 3.75 9.46
CA GLY A 210 21.70 5.08 8.95
C GLY A 210 22.94 5.19 8.07
N ASN A 211 23.55 4.07 7.71
CA ASN A 211 24.67 4.00 6.77
C ASN A 211 24.25 4.43 5.35
N LYS A 212 22.96 4.30 5.03
CA LYS A 212 22.41 4.69 3.72
C LYS A 212 21.16 5.54 3.89
N SER A 213 21.05 6.54 3.02
CA SER A 213 19.83 7.34 2.90
C SER A 213 18.77 6.58 2.10
N GLN A 214 17.52 6.61 2.57
CA GLN A 214 16.38 6.15 1.79
C GLN A 214 15.99 7.20 0.74
N ALA A 215 15.41 6.77 -0.37
CA ALA A 215 14.82 7.70 -1.33
C ALA A 215 13.68 8.49 -0.67
N PRO A 216 13.44 9.77 -1.02
CA PRO A 216 12.27 10.52 -0.55
C PRO A 216 10.95 9.76 -0.80
N LYS A 217 9.97 9.88 0.12
CA LYS A 217 8.71 9.11 0.04
C LYS A 217 7.96 9.31 -1.29
N TRP A 218 7.98 10.51 -1.86
CA TRP A 218 7.37 10.77 -3.18
C TRP A 218 8.03 9.95 -4.31
N MET A 219 9.35 9.74 -4.26
CA MET A 219 10.06 8.90 -5.22
C MET A 219 9.73 7.42 -5.01
N GLN A 220 9.66 6.99 -3.75
CA GLN A 220 9.27 5.61 -3.41
C GLN A 220 7.86 5.29 -3.95
N GLN A 221 6.88 6.16 -3.71
CA GLN A 221 5.49 6.01 -4.15
C GLN A 221 5.35 6.01 -5.69
N ARG A 222 6.19 6.76 -6.40
CA ARG A 222 6.23 6.77 -7.87
C ARG A 222 7.06 5.65 -8.48
N GLY A 223 7.68 4.78 -7.68
CA GLY A 223 8.54 3.70 -8.15
C GLY A 223 9.89 4.17 -8.68
N LEU A 224 10.37 5.35 -8.26
CA LEU A 224 11.65 5.96 -8.65
C LEU A 224 12.79 5.66 -7.67
N GLU A 225 12.57 4.82 -6.66
CA GLU A 225 13.63 4.45 -5.70
C GLU A 225 14.85 3.81 -6.39
N TRP A 226 14.63 3.00 -7.43
CA TRP A 226 15.73 2.40 -8.18
C TRP A 226 16.65 3.46 -8.82
N LEU A 227 16.07 4.56 -9.29
CA LEU A 227 16.82 5.66 -9.90
C LEU A 227 17.65 6.38 -8.85
N PHE A 228 17.04 6.70 -7.70
CA PHE A 228 17.75 7.27 -6.56
C PHE A 228 18.95 6.39 -6.15
N ARG A 229 18.72 5.09 -5.97
CA ARG A 229 19.78 4.14 -5.59
C ARG A 229 20.86 4.01 -6.66
N LEU A 230 20.49 4.03 -7.95
CA LEU A 230 21.45 4.02 -9.04
C LEU A 230 22.33 5.27 -9.02
N CYS A 231 21.77 6.45 -8.75
CA CYS A 231 22.54 7.68 -8.61
C CYS A 231 23.46 7.65 -7.38
N SER A 232 23.02 7.04 -6.27
CA SER A 232 23.83 6.94 -5.05
C SER A 232 24.97 5.92 -5.14
N GLU A 233 24.77 4.80 -5.86
CA GLU A 233 25.78 3.73 -5.97
C GLU A 233 25.92 3.21 -7.43
N PRO A 234 26.29 4.07 -8.40
CA PRO A 234 26.23 3.74 -9.83
C PRO A 234 27.12 2.56 -10.21
N LYS A 235 28.37 2.53 -9.69
CA LYS A 235 29.34 1.46 -9.96
C LYS A 235 28.84 0.08 -9.50
N ARG A 236 28.07 0.04 -8.40
CA ARG A 236 27.58 -1.20 -7.78
C ARG A 236 26.27 -1.66 -8.40
N LEU A 237 25.34 -0.75 -8.68
CA LEU A 237 23.95 -1.08 -8.98
C LEU A 237 23.56 -0.99 -10.46
N TRP A 238 24.43 -0.48 -11.35
CA TRP A 238 24.09 -0.32 -12.77
C TRP A 238 23.67 -1.62 -13.45
N ARG A 239 24.38 -2.74 -13.23
CA ARG A 239 24.02 -4.05 -13.81
C ARG A 239 22.66 -4.51 -13.29
N ARG A 240 22.45 -4.36 -11.98
CA ARG A 240 21.21 -4.75 -11.31
C ARG A 240 20.02 -4.00 -11.89
N TYR A 241 20.12 -2.69 -12.08
CA TYR A 241 19.00 -1.90 -12.55
C TYR A 241 18.84 -1.91 -14.06
N LEU A 242 19.90 -1.69 -14.85
CA LEU A 242 19.74 -1.63 -16.30
C LEU A 242 19.44 -3.02 -16.88
N ILE A 243 20.29 -4.02 -16.59
CA ILE A 243 20.11 -5.37 -17.14
C ILE A 243 18.97 -6.08 -16.41
N GLY A 244 18.91 -5.97 -15.09
CA GLY A 244 17.88 -6.63 -14.30
C GLY A 244 16.47 -6.12 -14.62
N ASN A 245 16.26 -4.80 -14.74
CA ASN A 245 14.93 -4.28 -15.08
C ASN A 245 14.51 -4.69 -16.50
N LEU A 246 15.44 -4.73 -17.48
CA LEU A 246 15.13 -5.23 -18.82
C LEU A 246 14.71 -6.70 -18.82
N VAL A 247 15.43 -7.54 -18.08
CA VAL A 247 15.08 -8.97 -17.92
C VAL A 247 13.73 -9.12 -17.23
N PHE A 248 13.47 -8.35 -16.16
CA PHE A 248 12.19 -8.33 -15.47
C PHE A 248 11.05 -7.92 -16.40
N VAL A 249 11.18 -6.80 -17.12
CA VAL A 249 10.15 -6.30 -18.04
C VAL A 249 9.85 -7.35 -19.11
N ARG A 250 10.88 -7.97 -19.71
CA ARG A 250 10.69 -9.03 -20.71
C ARG A 250 9.95 -10.24 -20.13
N GLY A 251 10.28 -10.65 -18.91
CA GLY A 251 9.66 -11.80 -18.26
C GLY A 251 8.24 -11.53 -17.77
N ALA A 252 7.96 -10.32 -17.29
CA ALA A 252 6.65 -9.92 -16.78
C ALA A 252 5.69 -9.46 -17.90
N ALA A 253 6.19 -9.08 -19.08
CA ALA A 253 5.38 -8.58 -20.19
C ALA A 253 4.20 -9.51 -20.57
N PRO A 254 4.36 -10.84 -20.67
CA PRO A 254 3.24 -11.74 -20.90
C PRO A 254 2.17 -11.67 -19.80
N ASP A 255 2.58 -11.50 -18.55
CA ASP A 255 1.66 -11.41 -17.41
C ASP A 255 0.91 -10.07 -17.42
N PHE A 256 1.58 -8.97 -17.73
CA PHE A 256 0.94 -7.67 -17.95
C PHE A 256 -0.07 -7.72 -19.12
N LEU A 257 0.28 -8.37 -20.23
CA LEU A 257 -0.62 -8.53 -21.37
C LEU A 257 -1.82 -9.42 -21.03
N ARG A 258 -1.63 -10.49 -20.26
CA ARG A 258 -2.73 -11.32 -19.73
C ARG A 258 -3.61 -10.52 -18.79
N ALA A 259 -3.04 -9.69 -17.92
CA ALA A 259 -3.78 -8.81 -17.02
C ALA A 259 -4.66 -7.81 -17.80
N VAL A 260 -4.21 -7.33 -18.97
CA VAL A 260 -5.04 -6.48 -19.84
C VAL A 260 -6.23 -7.26 -20.43
N ARG A 261 -6.05 -8.54 -20.77
CA ARG A 261 -7.08 -9.40 -21.36
C ARG A 261 -8.08 -9.96 -20.35
N HIS A 262 -7.63 -10.20 -19.13
CA HIS A 262 -8.42 -10.69 -18.00
C HIS A 262 -8.72 -9.62 -16.97
N ALA A 263 -8.41 -8.35 -17.26
CA ALA A 263 -8.86 -7.24 -16.43
C ALA A 263 -10.37 -7.44 -16.27
N PRO A 264 -10.89 -7.56 -15.05
CA PRO A 264 -12.33 -7.61 -14.89
C PRO A 264 -12.84 -6.39 -15.65
N VAL A 265 -13.64 -6.62 -16.69
CA VAL A 265 -14.58 -5.61 -17.15
C VAL A 265 -15.32 -5.32 -15.87
N ALA A 266 -14.99 -4.18 -15.23
CA ALA A 266 -15.69 -3.79 -14.02
C ALA A 266 -17.15 -3.96 -14.41
N PRO A 267 -17.95 -4.81 -13.73
CA PRO A 267 -19.37 -4.76 -13.96
C PRO A 267 -19.68 -3.29 -13.78
N ARG A 268 -20.26 -2.70 -14.83
CA ARG A 268 -20.82 -1.37 -14.72
C ARG A 268 -21.92 -1.58 -13.70
N VAL A 269 -21.57 -1.49 -12.42
CA VAL A 269 -22.52 -1.55 -11.33
C VAL A 269 -23.24 -0.23 -11.52
N MET A 270 -24.26 -0.25 -12.38
CA MET A 270 -25.49 0.46 -12.09
C MET A 270 -25.85 -0.04 -10.71
N ARG A 271 -25.37 0.68 -9.68
CA ARG A 271 -26.00 0.59 -8.37
C ARG A 271 -27.44 0.96 -8.68
N PRO A 272 -28.45 0.12 -8.39
CA PRO A 272 -29.82 0.57 -8.50
C PRO A 272 -29.92 1.73 -7.51
N TRP A 273 -29.98 2.96 -8.03
CA TRP A 273 -30.16 4.15 -7.21
C TRP A 273 -31.53 4.13 -6.50
N GLY A 274 -32.42 3.20 -6.85
CA GLY A 274 -33.73 3.02 -6.19
C GLY A 274 -33.66 2.93 -4.66
N ALA A 275 -32.68 2.21 -4.10
CA ALA A 275 -32.58 2.05 -2.64
C ALA A 275 -32.00 3.30 -1.93
N ALA A 276 -31.24 4.14 -2.64
CA ALA A 276 -30.75 5.42 -2.12
C ALA A 276 -31.78 6.54 -2.32
N TRP A 277 -32.60 6.44 -3.37
CA TRP A 277 -33.70 7.34 -3.71
C TRP A 277 -34.89 7.21 -2.76
N GLU A 278 -35.22 5.99 -2.34
CA GLU A 278 -36.28 5.77 -1.34
C GLU A 278 -35.92 6.39 0.01
N ALA A 279 -34.63 6.41 0.39
CA ALA A 279 -34.16 7.06 1.62
C ALA A 279 -34.18 8.59 1.55
N THR A 280 -34.28 9.20 0.36
CA THR A 280 -34.35 10.66 0.17
C THR A 280 -35.78 11.21 0.02
N ARG A 281 -36.79 10.33 -0.10
CA ARG A 281 -38.20 10.75 -0.21
C ARG A 281 -38.77 11.35 1.08
N ASP A 282 -38.19 11.02 2.22
CA ASP A 282 -38.66 11.47 3.54
C ASP A 282 -37.89 12.69 4.08
N ILE A 283 -37.08 13.37 3.25
CA ILE A 283 -36.43 14.63 3.64
C ILE A 283 -37.50 15.73 3.64
N PRO A 284 -37.72 16.46 4.76
CA PRO A 284 -38.71 17.52 4.81
C PRO A 284 -38.41 18.62 3.77
N ARG A 285 -39.43 19.03 3.00
CA ARG A 285 -39.36 20.25 2.18
C ARG A 285 -39.27 21.45 3.12
N ILE A 286 -38.09 22.06 3.22
CA ILE A 286 -37.89 23.30 3.98
C ILE A 286 -38.13 24.48 3.03
N SER A 287 -39.10 25.32 3.37
CA SER A 287 -39.38 26.57 2.65
C SER A 287 -38.40 27.63 3.17
N LEU A 288 -37.64 28.26 2.28
CA LEU A 288 -36.75 29.38 2.65
C LEU A 288 -37.59 30.66 2.86
N PRO A 289 -37.39 31.43 3.94
CA PRO A 289 -38.00 32.75 4.09
C PRO A 289 -37.34 33.76 3.15
N GLN A 290 -38.13 34.41 2.28
CA GLN A 290 -37.66 35.40 1.30
C GLN A 290 -36.87 36.59 1.89
N SER A 291 -36.99 36.85 3.19
CA SER A 291 -36.39 38.03 3.84
C SER A 291 -34.86 37.96 4.06
N GLN A 292 -34.18 36.89 3.63
CA GLN A 292 -32.74 36.70 3.80
C GLN A 292 -31.93 36.65 2.49
N LEU A 293 -32.59 36.82 1.34
CA LEU A 293 -31.91 36.89 0.04
C LEU A 293 -31.87 38.35 -0.42
N ASP A 294 -30.68 38.85 -0.74
CA ASP A 294 -30.47 40.17 -1.34
C ASP A 294 -30.96 40.12 -2.81
N PRO A 295 -31.97 40.92 -3.20
CA PRO A 295 -32.56 40.86 -4.53
C PRO A 295 -31.62 41.32 -5.65
N ASP A 296 -30.52 42.01 -5.33
CA ASP A 296 -29.55 42.52 -6.31
C ASP A 296 -28.25 41.68 -6.37
N ALA A 297 -28.18 40.56 -5.65
CA ALA A 297 -27.02 39.68 -5.67
C ALA A 297 -26.91 38.92 -7.01
N ASP A 298 -25.70 38.85 -7.57
CA ASP A 298 -25.49 38.05 -8.79
C ASP A 298 -25.79 36.56 -8.54
N LEU A 299 -26.14 35.83 -9.60
CA LEU A 299 -26.55 34.41 -9.54
C LEU A 299 -25.51 33.52 -8.82
N ASN A 300 -24.21 33.86 -8.94
CA ASN A 300 -23.13 33.12 -8.30
C ASN A 300 -23.10 33.38 -6.78
N THR A 301 -23.38 34.61 -6.38
CA THR A 301 -23.45 35.06 -4.99
C THR A 301 -24.68 34.47 -4.30
N ALA A 302 -25.83 34.43 -4.98
CA ALA A 302 -27.05 33.80 -4.49
C ALA A 302 -26.91 32.27 -4.35
N ALA A 303 -26.27 31.60 -5.34
CA ALA A 303 -25.98 30.17 -5.28
C ALA A 303 -24.99 29.81 -4.16
N ALA A 304 -23.93 30.61 -3.98
CA ALA A 304 -22.96 30.44 -2.90
C ALA A 304 -23.59 30.66 -1.52
N ALA A 305 -24.45 31.68 -1.37
CA ALA A 305 -25.18 31.95 -0.13
C ALA A 305 -26.13 30.79 0.21
N THR A 306 -26.85 30.26 -0.77
CA THR A 306 -27.78 29.12 -0.60
C THR A 306 -27.04 27.84 -0.24
N ALA A 307 -25.90 27.56 -0.89
CA ALA A 307 -25.05 26.41 -0.57
C ALA A 307 -24.43 26.52 0.84
N THR A 308 -24.03 27.72 1.25
CA THR A 308 -23.49 27.99 2.59
C THR A 308 -24.57 27.82 3.65
N LEU A 309 -25.78 28.35 3.41
CA LEU A 309 -26.91 28.21 4.32
C LEU A 309 -27.31 26.73 4.47
N TRP A 310 -27.37 26.00 3.36
CA TRP A 310 -27.66 24.57 3.35
C TRP A 310 -26.60 23.75 4.12
N LEU A 311 -25.32 24.03 3.90
CA LEU A 311 -24.22 23.36 4.62
C LEU A 311 -24.18 23.71 6.12
N SER A 312 -24.60 24.92 6.49
CA SER A 312 -24.68 25.35 7.90
C SER A 312 -25.79 24.64 8.68
N GLN A 313 -26.81 24.12 8.00
CA GLN A 313 -27.88 23.32 8.60
C GLN A 313 -27.51 21.83 8.73
N ILE A 314 -26.32 21.45 8.26
CA ILE A 314 -25.74 20.10 8.40
C ILE A 314 -24.62 20.20 9.44
N ASP A 315 -24.66 19.37 10.48
CA ASP A 315 -23.71 19.37 11.61
C ASP A 315 -22.31 18.87 11.20
N LEU A 316 -21.61 19.73 10.46
CA LEU A 316 -20.27 19.54 9.92
C LEU A 316 -19.30 20.46 10.67
N PRO A 317 -18.03 20.03 10.86
CA PRO A 317 -16.98 20.93 11.35
C PRO A 317 -16.88 22.16 10.45
N GLU A 318 -16.78 23.35 11.05
CA GLU A 318 -16.78 24.65 10.37
C GLU A 318 -15.74 24.74 9.23
N SER A 319 -14.58 24.11 9.39
CA SER A 319 -13.53 24.02 8.36
C SER A 319 -13.97 23.30 7.07
N LEU A 320 -14.92 22.36 7.16
CA LEU A 320 -15.47 21.63 6.02
C LEU A 320 -16.67 22.34 5.39
N GLN A 321 -17.44 23.09 6.19
CA GLN A 321 -18.51 23.94 5.67
C GLN A 321 -17.94 25.06 4.78
N THR A 322 -16.91 25.75 5.26
CA THR A 322 -16.23 26.83 4.52
C THR A 322 -15.52 26.32 3.27
N TYR A 323 -14.90 25.13 3.32
CA TYR A 323 -14.24 24.52 2.16
C TYR A 323 -15.24 23.99 1.12
N GLY A 324 -16.35 23.39 1.57
CA GLY A 324 -17.42 22.90 0.69
C GLY A 324 -18.13 24.04 -0.04
N ALA A 325 -18.45 25.12 0.68
CA ALA A 325 -19.05 26.32 0.12
C ALA A 325 -18.11 27.02 -0.89
N ALA A 326 -16.84 27.19 -0.52
CA ALA A 326 -15.85 27.83 -1.41
C ALA A 326 -15.61 27.03 -2.69
N LYS A 327 -15.62 25.70 -2.62
CA LYS A 327 -15.38 24.84 -3.78
C LYS A 327 -16.60 24.73 -4.70
N LEU A 328 -17.81 24.69 -4.14
CA LEU A 328 -19.05 24.80 -4.92
C LEU A 328 -19.11 26.14 -5.65
N ALA A 329 -18.85 27.25 -4.95
CA ALA A 329 -18.82 28.58 -5.56
C ALA A 329 -17.75 28.71 -6.65
N GLN A 330 -16.58 28.07 -6.47
CA GLN A 330 -15.49 28.08 -7.46
C GLN A 330 -15.81 27.26 -8.72
N GLU A 331 -16.56 26.16 -8.60
CA GLU A 331 -17.06 25.40 -9.75
C GLU A 331 -18.17 26.15 -10.49
N PHE A 332 -19.07 26.86 -9.78
CA PHE A 332 -20.07 27.75 -10.40
C PHE A 332 -19.44 28.93 -11.15
N ALA A 333 -18.38 29.54 -10.61
CA ALA A 333 -17.70 30.70 -11.22
C ALA A 333 -16.89 30.36 -12.48
N CYS A 334 -16.43 29.10 -12.61
CA CYS A 334 -15.61 28.67 -13.76
C CYS A 334 -16.41 28.39 -15.04
N GLU A 335 -17.72 28.20 -14.95
CA GLU A 335 -18.57 27.82 -16.09
C GLU A 335 -19.61 28.91 -16.44
N GLY A 336 -19.18 30.17 -16.47
CA GLY A 336 -20.02 31.33 -16.78
C GLY A 336 -20.82 31.24 -18.09
N SER A 337 -20.45 30.37 -19.04
CA SER A 337 -21.23 30.15 -20.27
C SER A 337 -22.46 29.23 -20.10
N ALA A 338 -22.45 28.35 -19.09
CA ALA A 338 -23.55 27.41 -18.84
C ALA A 338 -24.75 28.10 -18.18
N ALA A 339 -24.50 29.06 -17.28
CA ALA A 339 -25.55 29.89 -16.67
C ALA A 339 -26.26 30.80 -17.70
N GLU A 340 -25.51 31.33 -18.67
CA GLU A 340 -26.04 32.18 -19.74
C GLU A 340 -26.91 31.37 -20.72
N GLN A 341 -26.49 30.15 -21.06
CA GLN A 341 -27.28 29.18 -21.86
C GLN A 341 -28.52 28.67 -21.11
N LEU A 342 -28.44 28.51 -19.79
CA LEU A 342 -29.58 28.14 -18.94
C LEU A 342 -30.64 29.26 -18.87
N SER A 343 -30.21 30.54 -18.85
CA SER A 343 -31.15 31.67 -18.86
C SER A 343 -31.93 31.80 -20.19
N GLN A 344 -31.28 31.50 -21.32
CA GLN A 344 -31.90 31.57 -22.64
C GLN A 344 -32.87 30.41 -22.92
N THR A 345 -32.67 29.26 -22.27
CA THR A 345 -33.48 28.05 -22.52
C THR A 345 -34.78 28.03 -21.73
N LEU A 346 -34.87 28.76 -20.60
CA LEU A 346 -35.97 28.57 -19.65
C LEU A 346 -37.00 29.69 -19.59
N CYS A 347 -36.78 30.90 -20.12
CA CYS A 347 -37.76 32.02 -20.17
C CYS A 347 -38.73 32.07 -18.95
N CYS A 348 -38.20 31.89 -17.74
CA CYS A 348 -38.97 31.86 -16.50
C CYS A 348 -38.30 32.77 -15.46
N PRO A 349 -39.06 33.46 -14.60
CA PRO A 349 -38.50 34.22 -13.49
C PRO A 349 -37.73 33.29 -12.54
N ALA A 350 -36.73 33.85 -11.84
CA ALA A 350 -35.74 33.14 -11.00
C ALA A 350 -36.31 32.36 -9.79
N GLU A 351 -37.62 32.15 -9.70
CA GLU A 351 -38.30 31.55 -8.54
C GLU A 351 -38.55 30.03 -8.67
N ASP A 352 -38.30 29.42 -9.84
CA ASP A 352 -38.50 27.98 -10.05
C ASP A 352 -37.22 27.28 -10.55
N PHE A 353 -36.24 27.09 -9.67
CA PHE A 353 -35.16 26.12 -9.89
C PHE A 353 -35.73 24.70 -9.71
N SER A 354 -36.43 24.20 -10.73
CA SER A 354 -37.07 22.89 -10.73
C SER A 354 -36.06 21.74 -10.87
N GLU A 355 -36.50 20.54 -10.45
CA GLU A 355 -35.82 19.23 -10.49
C GLU A 355 -35.01 18.95 -11.78
N ALA A 356 -35.42 19.54 -12.90
CA ALA A 356 -34.74 19.46 -14.18
C ALA A 356 -33.35 20.15 -14.20
N ALA A 357 -33.17 21.26 -13.49
CA ALA A 357 -31.88 21.97 -13.41
C ALA A 357 -30.83 21.15 -12.65
N LEU A 358 -31.25 20.48 -11.57
CA LEU A 358 -30.42 19.52 -10.82
C LEU A 358 -30.09 18.27 -11.65
N GLN A 359 -31.05 17.79 -12.46
CA GLN A 359 -30.85 16.65 -13.35
C GLN A 359 -29.77 16.92 -14.42
N ILE A 360 -29.82 18.12 -15.02
CA ILE A 360 -28.85 18.55 -16.04
C ILE A 360 -27.47 18.81 -15.43
N LEU A 361 -27.39 19.44 -14.24
CA LEU A 361 -26.14 19.62 -13.50
C LEU A 361 -25.46 18.30 -13.16
N VAL A 362 -26.24 17.31 -12.71
CA VAL A 362 -25.73 15.96 -12.40
C VAL A 362 -25.25 15.23 -13.67
N GLU A 363 -25.97 15.34 -14.79
CA GLU A 363 -25.54 14.76 -16.07
C GLU A 363 -24.29 15.43 -16.65
N GLN A 364 -24.13 16.74 -16.51
CA GLN A 364 -22.95 17.45 -17.01
C GLN A 364 -21.70 17.18 -16.13
N CYS A 365 -21.85 17.14 -14.81
CA CYS A 365 -20.77 16.71 -13.93
C CYS A 365 -20.32 15.25 -14.21
N GLN A 366 -21.26 14.36 -14.55
CA GLN A 366 -20.98 12.97 -14.93
C GLN A 366 -20.22 12.84 -16.26
N ASN A 367 -20.40 13.79 -17.18
CA ASN A 367 -19.74 13.80 -18.49
C ASN A 367 -18.42 14.58 -18.52
N SER A 368 -18.09 15.33 -17.45
CA SER A 368 -16.81 16.02 -17.32
C SER A 368 -15.65 15.00 -17.24
N ARG A 369 -14.72 15.05 -18.20
CA ARG A 369 -13.55 14.14 -18.26
C ARG A 369 -12.45 14.48 -17.26
N SER A 370 -12.65 15.47 -16.38
CA SER A 370 -11.64 16.04 -15.51
C SER A 370 -11.76 15.55 -14.06
N GLY A 371 -11.07 14.47 -13.69
CA GLY A 371 -10.52 14.18 -12.34
C GLY A 371 -11.41 14.20 -11.08
N SER A 372 -12.67 14.64 -11.14
CA SER A 372 -13.58 14.93 -10.03
C SER A 372 -14.26 13.68 -9.46
N GLY A 373 -14.25 12.56 -10.21
CA GLY A 373 -14.87 11.30 -9.81
C GLY A 373 -14.24 10.61 -8.59
N VAL A 374 -12.97 10.90 -8.25
CA VAL A 374 -12.30 10.30 -7.08
C VAL A 374 -12.67 11.06 -5.79
N LEU A 375 -12.79 12.39 -5.87
CA LEU A 375 -13.12 13.24 -4.72
C LEU A 375 -14.59 13.13 -4.31
N MET A 376 -15.49 12.94 -5.28
CA MET A 376 -16.91 12.70 -4.98
C MET A 376 -17.16 11.32 -4.36
N GLN A 377 -16.31 10.33 -4.66
CA GLN A 377 -16.34 9.04 -3.99
C GLN A 377 -15.90 9.14 -2.53
N ASP A 378 -14.88 9.96 -2.21
CA ASP A 378 -14.44 10.18 -0.84
C ASP A 378 -15.45 10.99 -0.01
N PHE A 379 -16.09 12.01 -0.60
CA PHE A 379 -17.18 12.76 0.06
C PHE A 379 -18.38 11.85 0.38
N THR A 380 -18.79 11.03 -0.59
CA THR A 380 -19.89 10.06 -0.41
C THR A 380 -19.53 8.96 0.59
N ARG A 381 -18.25 8.57 0.69
CA ARG A 381 -17.74 7.59 1.65
C ARG A 381 -17.74 8.14 3.08
N GLN A 382 -17.34 9.40 3.27
CA GLN A 382 -17.37 10.10 4.56
C GLN A 382 -18.81 10.25 5.09
N LEU A 383 -19.77 10.61 4.21
CA LEU A 383 -21.21 10.66 4.56
C LEU A 383 -21.75 9.30 5.02
N LYS A 384 -21.39 8.20 4.34
CA LYS A 384 -21.82 6.84 4.72
C LYS A 384 -21.21 6.32 6.01
N LEU A 385 -20.00 6.76 6.37
CA LEU A 385 -19.33 6.37 7.61
C LEU A 385 -19.97 7.03 8.84
N ARG A 386 -20.59 8.21 8.69
CA ARG A 386 -21.30 8.89 9.79
C ARG A 386 -22.75 8.46 9.96
N GLN A 387 -23.44 8.02 8.91
CA GLN A 387 -24.79 7.42 9.04
C GLN A 387 -24.81 6.11 9.85
N LYS A 388 -23.64 5.52 10.12
CA LYS A 388 -23.46 4.32 10.95
C LYS A 388 -23.03 4.61 12.40
N ARG A 389 -23.08 5.87 12.85
CA ARG A 389 -22.88 6.26 14.24
C ARG A 389 -24.12 6.93 14.81
#